data_AF-A0A965VID9-F1
#
_entry.id   AF-A0A965VID9-F1
#
_cell.length_a   1.000
_cell.length_b   1.000
_cell.length_c   1.000
_cell.angle_alpha   90.00
_cell.angle_beta   90.00
_cell.angle_gamma   90.00
#
_symmetry.space_group_name_H-M   'P 1'
#
loop_
_entity.id
_entity.type
_entity.pdbx_description
1 polymer ?
#
loop_
_entity_poly.entity_id
_entity_poly.type
_entity_poly.pdbx_seq_one_letter_code
_entity_poly.pdbx_strand_id
1 'polypeptide(L)'
;MTAVGALMKLHTGTPVTDPGVTESARLLAALKPAYGTPKQRTRDSYLWYYSSQVLVHAGGAGWDPWYGSLVDTLSATQETSGPATGSWDPMGTVPDRWGEYGGRLYVTTLHLLALEVPARHLPTYSAGAKPQP
;
A
#
# COMPACT_ATOMS: atom_id res chain seq x y z
N MET A 1 3.23 0.27 -13.23
CA MET A 1 4.09 -0.91 -13.47
C MET A 1 5.33 -0.97 -12.58
N THR A 2 5.93 0.15 -12.14
CA THR A 2 7.13 0.16 -11.27
C THR A 2 7.00 -0.72 -10.02
N ALA A 3 5.91 -0.57 -9.26
CA ALA A 3 5.70 -1.33 -8.02
C ALA A 3 5.68 -2.85 -8.26
N VAL A 4 4.91 -3.32 -9.25
CA VAL A 4 4.84 -4.75 -9.60
C VAL A 4 6.19 -5.28 -10.07
N GLY A 5 6.90 -4.54 -10.93
CA GLY A 5 8.22 -4.95 -11.41
C GLY A 5 9.26 -5.07 -10.30
N ALA A 6 9.29 -4.10 -9.37
CA ALA A 6 10.15 -4.17 -8.20
C ALA A 6 9.76 -5.32 -7.26
N LEU A 7 8.46 -5.54 -7.06
CA LEU A 7 7.96 -6.65 -6.25
C LEU A 7 8.33 -8.01 -6.85
N MET A 8 8.22 -8.18 -8.17
CA MET A 8 8.63 -9.40 -8.86
C MET A 8 10.12 -9.67 -8.65
N LYS A 9 10.98 -8.65 -8.78
CA LYS A 9 12.42 -8.78 -8.50
C LYS A 9 12.67 -9.32 -7.10
N LEU A 10 12.04 -8.71 -6.08
CA LEU A 10 12.12 -9.16 -4.69
C LEU A 10 11.66 -10.62 -4.53
N HIS A 11 10.53 -10.99 -5.13
CA HIS A 11 9.98 -12.36 -5.04
C HIS A 11 10.83 -13.40 -5.77
N THR A 12 11.58 -13.00 -6.80
CA THR A 12 12.54 -13.86 -7.51
C THR A 12 13.94 -13.88 -6.90
N GLY A 13 14.12 -13.27 -5.72
CA GLY A 13 15.37 -13.34 -4.95
C GLY A 13 16.36 -12.19 -5.19
N THR A 14 15.96 -11.13 -5.89
CA THR A 14 16.80 -9.92 -5.98
C THR A 14 16.88 -9.27 -4.58
N PRO A 15 18.08 -8.96 -4.08
CA PRO A 15 18.22 -8.34 -2.77
C PRO A 15 17.63 -6.92 -2.75
N VAL A 16 17.14 -6.48 -1.60
CA VAL A 16 16.57 -5.13 -1.42
C VAL A 16 17.59 -4.02 -1.70
N THR A 17 18.89 -4.31 -1.55
CA THR A 17 20.01 -3.41 -1.84
C THR A 17 20.35 -3.32 -3.32
N ASP A 18 19.68 -4.07 -4.20
CA ASP A 18 19.85 -3.93 -5.65
C ASP A 18 19.56 -2.47 -6.07
N PRO A 19 20.40 -1.83 -6.89
CA PRO A 19 20.21 -0.44 -7.30
C PRO A 19 18.85 -0.19 -7.97
N GLY A 20 18.35 -1.16 -8.75
CA GLY A 20 17.06 -1.06 -9.42
C GLY A 20 15.88 -1.16 -8.47
N VAL A 21 15.97 -2.03 -7.45
CA VAL A 21 14.98 -2.12 -6.38
C VAL A 21 15.00 -0.86 -5.51
N THR A 22 16.19 -0.39 -5.14
CA THR A 22 16.39 0.83 -4.32
C THR A 22 15.81 2.06 -5.00
N GLU A 23 16.10 2.27 -6.29
CA GLU A 23 15.55 3.39 -7.04
C GLU A 23 14.03 3.28 -7.21
N SER A 24 13.51 2.07 -7.43
CA SER A 24 12.07 1.84 -7.47
C SER A 24 11.41 2.20 -6.14
N ALA A 25 11.97 1.75 -5.02
CA ALA A 25 11.47 2.09 -3.68
C ALA A 25 11.50 3.61 -3.44
N ARG A 26 12.57 4.31 -3.84
CA ARG A 26 12.67 5.77 -3.75
C ARG A 26 11.55 6.47 -4.52
N LEU A 27 11.31 6.05 -5.76
CA LEU A 27 10.24 6.61 -6.60
C LEU A 27 8.85 6.35 -6.00
N LEU A 28 8.60 5.14 -5.48
CA LEU A 28 7.33 4.79 -4.87
C LEU A 28 7.09 5.54 -3.55
N ALA A 29 8.13 5.73 -2.73
CA ALA A 29 8.03 6.48 -1.47
C ALA A 29 7.68 7.97 -1.69
N ALA A 30 8.08 8.54 -2.82
CA ALA A 30 7.72 9.91 -3.22
C ALA A 30 6.24 10.04 -3.65
N LEU A 31 5.62 8.95 -4.10
CA LEU A 31 4.20 8.89 -4.47
C LEU A 31 3.34 8.62 -3.24
N LYS A 32 3.13 9.65 -2.42
CA LYS A 32 2.32 9.55 -1.20
C LYS A 32 0.85 9.22 -1.52
N PRO A 33 0.19 8.36 -0.72
CA PRO A 33 -1.23 8.09 -0.87
C PRO A 33 -2.05 9.37 -0.69
N ALA A 34 -2.84 9.71 -1.70
CA ALA A 34 -3.74 10.85 -1.68
C ALA A 34 -4.86 10.65 -2.72
N TYR A 35 -6.08 11.06 -2.40
CA TYR A 35 -7.18 11.01 -3.36
C TYR A 35 -6.94 12.00 -4.51
N GLY A 36 -6.37 13.17 -4.21
CA GLY A 36 -6.18 14.25 -5.17
C GLY A 36 -7.46 15.04 -5.36
N THR A 37 -7.73 15.48 -6.59
CA THR A 37 -8.94 16.24 -6.93
C THR A 37 -9.66 15.61 -8.14
N PRO A 38 -10.92 15.98 -8.43
CA PRO A 38 -11.61 15.49 -9.63
C PRO A 38 -10.86 15.78 -10.94
N LYS A 39 -10.08 16.89 -10.98
CA LYS A 39 -9.25 17.30 -12.12
C LYS A 39 -7.88 16.62 -12.16
N GLN A 40 -7.35 16.26 -10.99
CA GLN A 40 -6.06 15.59 -10.83
C GLN A 40 -6.24 14.39 -9.91
N ARG A 41 -6.68 13.28 -10.50
CA ARG A 41 -6.98 12.05 -9.77
C ARG A 41 -5.67 11.32 -9.46
N THR A 42 -5.38 11.13 -8.19
CA THR A 42 -4.20 10.39 -7.71
C THR A 42 -4.57 9.15 -6.91
N ARG A 43 -5.87 8.93 -6.68
CA ARG A 43 -6.42 7.74 -6.01
C ARG A 43 -6.18 6.49 -6.86
N ASP A 44 -5.31 5.61 -6.37
CA ASP A 44 -4.94 4.37 -7.06
C ASP A 44 -4.67 3.28 -6.01
N SER A 45 -5.74 2.62 -5.56
CA SER A 45 -5.69 1.54 -4.57
C SER A 45 -4.77 0.38 -4.98
N TYR A 46 -4.70 0.08 -6.29
CA TYR A 46 -3.80 -0.92 -6.84
C TYR A 46 -2.35 -0.51 -6.63
N LEU A 47 -2.00 0.72 -7.03
CA LEU A 47 -0.66 1.24 -6.82
C LEU A 47 -0.30 1.25 -5.33
N TRP A 48 -1.20 1.68 -4.45
CA TRP A 48 -0.93 1.73 -3.01
C TRP A 48 -0.66 0.34 -2.45
N TYR A 49 -1.46 -0.66 -2.79
CA TYR A 49 -1.23 -2.04 -2.35
C TYR A 49 0.14 -2.57 -2.79
N TYR A 50 0.50 -2.47 -4.07
CA TYR A 50 1.80 -2.96 -4.53
C TYR A 50 2.97 -2.12 -4.02
N SER A 51 2.79 -0.81 -3.85
CA SER A 51 3.82 0.06 -3.27
C SER A 51 4.08 -0.31 -1.82
N SER A 52 3.03 -0.61 -1.05
CA SER A 52 3.17 -1.00 0.35
C SER A 52 4.04 -2.25 0.51
N GLN A 53 3.84 -3.27 -0.33
CA GLN A 53 4.66 -4.49 -0.33
C GLN A 53 6.13 -4.25 -0.73
N VAL A 54 6.41 -3.30 -1.62
CA VAL A 54 7.82 -2.97 -1.95
C VAL A 54 8.47 -2.18 -0.82
N LEU A 55 7.76 -1.18 -0.29
CA LEU A 55 8.31 -0.24 0.69
C LEU A 55 8.54 -0.87 2.06
N VAL A 56 7.69 -1.82 2.48
CA VAL A 56 7.90 -2.56 3.74
C VAL A 56 9.18 -3.40 3.70
N HIS A 57 9.55 -3.94 2.53
CA HIS A 57 10.83 -4.65 2.35
C HIS A 57 12.02 -3.71 2.37
N ALA A 58 11.89 -2.51 1.78
CA ALA A 58 12.91 -1.46 1.81
C ALA A 58 13.13 -0.88 3.22
N GLY A 59 12.07 -0.83 4.03
CA GLY A 59 12.10 -0.31 5.40
C GLY A 59 12.53 1.16 5.50
N GLY A 60 12.82 1.60 6.72
CA GLY A 60 13.47 2.88 7.01
C GLY A 60 12.67 4.12 6.62
N ALA A 61 13.39 5.20 6.28
CA ALA A 61 12.86 6.57 6.12
C ALA A 61 11.80 6.74 5.01
N GLY A 62 11.70 5.80 4.07
CA GLY A 62 10.68 5.82 3.03
C GLY A 62 9.35 5.21 3.48
N TRP A 63 9.39 4.17 4.32
CA TRP A 63 8.24 3.37 4.73
C TRP A 63 7.36 4.10 5.74
N ASP A 64 7.89 4.47 6.91
CA ASP A 64 7.05 4.98 8.02
C ASP A 64 6.23 6.22 7.60
N PRO A 65 6.81 7.23 6.94
CA PRO A 65 6.02 8.40 6.54
C PRO A 65 5.08 8.09 5.37
N TRP A 66 5.31 7.02 4.61
CA TRP A 66 4.42 6.62 3.51
C TRP A 66 3.23 5.83 4.05
N TYR A 67 3.47 4.88 4.94
CA TYR A 67 2.44 4.08 5.58
C TYR A 67 1.56 4.93 6.51
N GLY A 68 2.13 5.86 7.28
CA GLY A 68 1.33 6.81 8.06
C GLY A 68 0.35 7.60 7.19
N SER A 69 0.83 8.14 6.06
CA SER A 69 -0.03 8.83 5.09
C SER A 69 -1.10 7.92 4.47
N LEU A 70 -0.82 6.63 4.27
CA LEU A 70 -1.82 5.65 3.83
C LEU A 70 -2.92 5.50 4.89
N VAL A 71 -2.53 5.24 6.14
CA VAL A 71 -3.44 5.05 7.27
C VAL A 71 -4.34 6.27 7.44
N ASP A 72 -3.75 7.46 7.52
CA ASP A 72 -4.49 8.72 7.69
C ASP A 72 -5.52 8.91 6.56
N THR A 73 -5.10 8.68 5.31
CA THR A 73 -5.98 8.81 4.13
C THR A 73 -7.13 7.81 4.18
N LEU A 74 -6.86 6.56 4.52
CA LEU A 74 -7.87 5.50 4.51
C LEU A 74 -8.84 5.63 5.69
N SER A 75 -8.35 5.95 6.89
CA SER A 75 -9.19 6.19 8.06
C SER A 75 -10.12 7.39 7.87
N ALA A 76 -9.65 8.48 7.26
CA ALA A 76 -10.46 9.66 7.01
C ALA A 76 -11.56 9.45 5.96
N THR A 77 -11.43 8.44 5.10
CA THR A 77 -12.32 8.23 3.94
C THR A 77 -13.14 6.93 4.02
N GLN A 78 -12.99 6.16 5.10
CA GLN A 78 -13.79 4.95 5.31
C GLN A 78 -15.22 5.32 5.66
N GLU A 79 -16.18 4.59 5.10
CA GLU A 79 -17.60 4.73 5.44
C GLU A 79 -17.81 4.33 6.92
N THR A 80 -18.39 5.22 7.72
CA THR A 80 -18.64 5.00 9.16
C THR A 80 -20.10 4.79 9.51
N SER A 81 -21.01 4.87 8.52
CA SER A 81 -22.43 4.68 8.74
C SER A 81 -23.13 4.06 7.53
N GLY A 82 -24.32 3.51 7.78
CA GLY A 82 -25.14 2.88 6.74
C GLY A 82 -24.65 1.50 6.28
N PRO A 83 -25.27 0.93 5.24
CA PRO A 83 -25.00 -0.45 4.79
C PRO A 83 -23.58 -0.71 4.30
N ALA A 84 -22.84 0.35 3.94
CA ALA A 84 -21.48 0.27 3.41
C ALA A 84 -20.40 0.51 4.48
N THR A 85 -20.77 0.58 5.77
CA THR A 85 -19.83 0.81 6.88
C THR A 85 -18.62 -0.13 6.81
N GLY A 86 -17.42 0.42 6.99
CA GLY A 86 -16.15 -0.32 6.94
C GLY A 86 -15.54 -0.44 5.53
N SER A 87 -16.22 0.07 4.49
CA SER A 87 -15.75 0.04 3.11
C SER A 87 -15.36 1.43 2.59
N TRP A 88 -14.92 1.50 1.33
CA TRP A 88 -14.64 2.77 0.64
C TRP A 88 -15.45 2.85 -0.66
N ASP A 89 -16.10 3.98 -0.90
CA ASP A 89 -16.83 4.22 -2.16
C ASP A 89 -15.85 4.28 -3.33
N PRO A 90 -15.95 3.39 -4.34
CA PRO A 90 -15.06 3.37 -5.49
C PRO A 90 -15.23 4.61 -6.39
N MET A 91 -16.41 5.24 -6.40
CA MET A 91 -16.73 6.34 -7.31
C MET A 91 -16.56 7.69 -6.64
N GLY A 92 -17.13 7.91 -5.45
CA GLY A 92 -16.89 9.08 -4.59
C GLY A 92 -16.83 10.44 -5.30
N THR A 93 -16.23 11.43 -4.63
CA THR A 93 -15.87 12.71 -5.29
C THR A 93 -14.67 12.53 -6.21
N VAL A 94 -13.72 11.68 -5.80
CA VAL A 94 -12.58 11.29 -6.62
C VAL A 94 -12.62 9.77 -6.82
N PRO A 95 -12.96 9.31 -8.04
CA PRO A 95 -12.99 7.89 -8.35
C PRO A 95 -11.62 7.26 -8.20
N ASP A 96 -11.59 6.04 -7.68
CA ASP A 96 -10.40 5.21 -7.76
C ASP A 96 -10.09 4.91 -9.23
N ARG A 97 -8.80 4.90 -9.60
CA ARG A 97 -8.35 4.65 -10.97
C ARG A 97 -8.95 3.40 -11.62
N TRP A 98 -9.17 2.35 -10.84
CA TRP A 98 -9.70 1.06 -11.31
C TRP A 98 -11.07 0.74 -10.69
N GLY A 99 -11.63 1.66 -9.90
CA GLY A 99 -12.89 1.49 -9.19
C GLY A 99 -14.09 1.27 -10.10
N GLU A 100 -14.10 1.86 -11.30
CA GLU A 100 -15.16 1.65 -12.30
C GLU A 100 -15.22 0.19 -12.79
N TYR A 101 -14.08 -0.50 -12.82
CA TYR A 101 -13.99 -1.90 -13.27
C TYR A 101 -14.16 -2.90 -12.13
N GLY A 102 -13.52 -2.63 -10.98
CA GLY A 102 -13.49 -3.56 -9.84
C GLY A 102 -14.58 -3.33 -8.80
N GLY A 103 -15.18 -2.14 -8.78
CA GLY A 103 -16.21 -1.76 -7.81
C GLY A 103 -15.72 -1.73 -6.36
N ARG A 104 -16.69 -1.67 -5.43
CA ARG A 104 -16.45 -1.48 -4.00
C ARG A 104 -15.63 -2.62 -3.37
N LEU A 105 -15.90 -3.87 -3.76
CA LEU A 105 -15.19 -5.03 -3.23
C LEU A 105 -13.70 -4.98 -3.57
N TYR A 106 -13.36 -4.62 -4.81
CA TYR A 106 -11.97 -4.47 -5.24
C TYR A 106 -11.22 -3.41 -4.43
N VAL A 107 -11.76 -2.20 -4.38
CA VAL A 107 -11.12 -1.07 -3.68
C VAL A 107 -10.97 -1.37 -2.19
N THR A 108 -12.03 -1.90 -1.57
CA THR A 108 -12.02 -2.26 -0.14
C THR A 108 -10.99 -3.36 0.14
N THR A 109 -10.95 -4.39 -0.70
CA THR A 109 -9.97 -5.48 -0.54
C THR A 109 -8.55 -4.96 -0.63
N LEU A 110 -8.22 -4.14 -1.64
CA LEU A 110 -6.87 -3.60 -1.80
C LEU A 110 -6.45 -2.68 -0.65
N HIS A 111 -7.37 -1.85 -0.15
CA HIS A 111 -7.11 -1.01 1.02
C HIS A 111 -6.81 -1.86 2.27
N LEU A 112 -7.63 -2.89 2.53
CA LEU A 112 -7.41 -3.79 3.66
C LEU A 112 -6.08 -4.55 3.52
N LEU A 113 -5.80 -5.10 2.33
CA LEU A 113 -4.53 -5.78 2.05
C LEU A 113 -3.33 -4.86 2.25
N ALA A 114 -3.42 -3.60 1.85
CA ALA A 114 -2.37 -2.60 2.05
C ALA A 114 -2.16 -2.26 3.54
N LEU A 115 -3.25 -2.12 4.31
CA LEU A 115 -3.20 -1.88 5.75
C LEU A 115 -2.61 -3.07 6.52
N GLU A 116 -2.87 -4.29 6.07
CA GLU A 116 -2.35 -5.52 6.69
C GLU A 116 -0.88 -5.79 6.39
N VAL A 117 -0.26 -5.11 5.42
CA VAL A 117 1.14 -5.37 5.01
C VAL A 117 2.10 -5.46 6.22
N PRO A 118 2.19 -4.47 7.13
CA PRO A 118 3.08 -4.59 8.28
C PRO A 118 2.77 -5.79 9.20
N ALA A 119 1.52 -6.23 9.29
CA ALA A 119 1.13 -7.41 10.06
C ALA A 119 1.44 -8.73 9.32
N ARG A 120 1.41 -8.75 7.99
CA ARG A 120 1.79 -9.91 7.16
C ARG A 120 3.31 -10.12 7.12
N HIS A 121 4.06 -9.05 7.35
CA HIS A 121 5.51 -9.10 7.54
C HIS A 121 5.92 -9.19 9.02
N LEU A 122 4.99 -9.36 9.97
CA LEU A 122 5.34 -9.88 11.28
C LEU A 122 6.06 -11.21 11.04
N PRO A 123 7.33 -11.31 11.39
CA PRO A 123 8.13 -12.44 10.99
C PRO A 123 7.56 -13.68 11.67
N THR A 124 7.01 -14.60 10.87
CA THR A 124 7.06 -16.03 11.18
C THR A 124 8.50 -16.48 11.51
N TYR A 125 9.51 -15.69 11.15
CA TYR A 125 10.91 -15.84 11.55
C TYR A 125 11.25 -15.39 12.99
N SER A 126 10.43 -14.60 13.70
CA SER A 126 10.70 -14.23 15.11
C SER A 126 10.10 -15.20 16.11
N ALA A 127 9.27 -16.16 15.67
CA ALA A 127 8.76 -17.23 16.52
C ALA A 127 9.83 -18.30 16.88
N GLY A 128 11.12 -18.00 16.68
CA GLY A 128 12.24 -18.90 16.97
C GLY A 128 13.43 -18.28 17.72
N ALA A 129 13.39 -16.99 18.06
CA ALA A 129 14.49 -16.37 18.83
C ALA A 129 14.33 -16.71 20.31
N LYS A 130 15.09 -17.70 20.79
CA LYS A 130 15.26 -17.94 22.24
C LYS A 130 15.78 -16.65 22.91
N PRO A 131 15.33 -16.33 24.13
CA PRO A 131 15.95 -15.26 24.91
C PRO A 131 17.43 -15.60 25.12
N GLN A 132 18.30 -14.68 24.71
CA GLN A 132 19.72 -14.70 25.08
C GLN A 132 19.85 -14.21 26.54
N PRO A 133 20.88 -14.70 27.27
CA PRO A 133 20.91 -14.74 28.74
C PRO A 133 20.88 -13.38 29.43
#